data_AF-A0A4Q7N443-F1
#
_entry.id   AF-A0A4Q7N443-F1
#
_cell.length_a   1.000
_cell.length_b   1.000
_cell.length_c   1.000
_cell.angle_alpha   90.00
_cell.angle_beta   90.00
_cell.angle_gamma   90.00
#
_symmetry.space_group_name_H-M   'P 1'
#
loop_
_entity.id
_entity.type
_entity.pdbx_description
1 polymer ?
#
loop_
_entity_poly.entity_id
_entity_poly.type
_entity_poly.pdbx_seq_one_letter_code
_entity_poly.pdbx_strand_id
1 'polypeptide(L)'
;MIAIIRKEAVFRLFLFVTGLTFVFHFSSILPLMPYTIKNNRALRQILWLDFILGGSTALVGILFSEPLTGFLGFSQQFILTVSIITGLYALLALRLALQTVISVRMLRLLILANWIWALISIGLLFFYFKPATIPGKIFLILQVLVVGGLAWFENKQLKHPVS
;
A
#
# COMPACT_ATOMS: atom_id res chain seq x y z
N MET A 1 1.85 18.66 23.69
CA MET A 1 2.04 19.25 22.34
C MET A 1 3.35 18.78 21.69
N ILE A 2 4.51 18.92 22.34
CA ILE A 2 5.84 18.52 21.80
C ILE A 2 5.96 17.02 21.46
N ALA A 3 5.35 16.12 22.26
CA ALA A 3 5.40 14.67 22.01
C ALA A 3 4.61 14.22 20.77
N ILE A 4 3.59 14.97 20.36
CA ILE A 4 2.77 14.67 19.17
C ILE A 4 3.51 15.13 17.91
N ILE A 5 4.11 16.33 17.95
CA ILE A 5 4.94 16.88 16.87
C ILE A 5 6.14 15.97 16.56
N ARG A 6 6.78 15.42 17.60
CA ARG A 6 7.92 14.51 17.45
C ARG A 6 7.53 13.16 16.82
N LYS A 7 6.33 12.64 17.08
CA LYS A 7 5.81 11.41 16.45
C LYS A 7 5.51 11.63 14.96
N GLU A 8 4.91 12.76 14.61
CA GLU A 8 4.65 13.12 13.21
C GLU A 8 5.95 13.30 12.40
N ALA A 9 6.98 13.93 12.97
CA ALA A 9 8.26 14.13 12.26
C ALA A 9 9.00 12.81 11.96
N VAL A 10 9.04 11.88 12.93
CA VAL A 10 9.64 10.55 12.74
C VAL A 10 8.84 9.73 11.73
N PHE A 11 7.51 9.84 11.76
CA PHE A 11 6.64 9.18 10.81
C PHE A 11 6.75 9.75 9.38
N ARG A 12 6.92 11.08 9.24
CA ARG A 12 7.21 11.74 7.96
C ARG A 12 8.52 11.26 7.37
N LEU A 13 9.57 11.20 8.18
CA LEU A 13 10.88 10.70 7.75
C LEU A 13 10.77 9.23 7.33
N PHE A 14 10.01 8.42 8.08
CA PHE A 14 9.79 7.02 7.76
C PHE A 14 9.01 6.84 6.44
N LEU A 15 7.85 7.49 6.26
CA LEU A 15 7.06 7.41 5.03
C LEU A 15 7.81 7.95 3.79
N PHE A 16 8.58 9.02 3.95
CA PHE A 16 9.38 9.59 2.87
C PHE A 16 10.51 8.64 2.44
N VAL A 17 11.17 7.99 3.40
CA VAL A 17 12.26 7.02 3.16
C VAL A 17 11.73 5.66 2.67
N THR A 18 10.53 5.23 3.09
CA THR A 18 9.98 3.92 2.68
C THR A 18 9.10 3.98 1.44
N GLY A 19 8.47 5.12 1.11
CA GLY A 19 7.51 5.22 0.01
C GLY A 19 8.13 5.43 -1.37
N LEU A 20 9.13 6.32 -1.49
CA LEU A 20 9.66 6.73 -2.80
C LEU A 20 10.98 6.03 -3.17
N THR A 21 11.88 5.86 -2.20
CA THR A 21 13.20 5.23 -2.41
C THR A 21 13.13 3.72 -2.61
N PHE A 22 12.07 3.08 -2.09
CA PHE A 22 11.95 1.62 -2.09
C PHE A 22 11.71 1.03 -3.49
N VAL A 23 10.84 1.65 -4.30
CA VAL A 23 10.52 1.16 -5.64
C VAL A 23 11.71 1.29 -6.60
N PHE A 24 12.49 2.37 -6.49
CA PHE A 24 13.60 2.61 -7.41
C PHE A 24 14.87 1.85 -7.01
N HIS A 25 15.20 1.78 -5.72
CA HIS A 25 16.47 1.19 -5.26
C HIS A 25 16.45 -0.34 -5.17
N PHE A 26 15.30 -0.98 -4.87
CA PHE A 26 15.22 -2.45 -4.78
C PHE A 26 15.06 -3.17 -6.12
N SER A 27 14.74 -2.43 -7.18
CA SER A 27 14.64 -3.01 -8.52
C SER A 27 15.94 -3.75 -8.87
N SER A 28 17.12 -3.19 -8.56
CA SER A 28 18.45 -3.76 -8.83
C SER A 28 18.85 -4.93 -7.92
N ILE A 29 18.17 -5.15 -6.79
CA ILE A 29 18.57 -6.13 -5.75
C ILE A 29 17.75 -7.42 -5.84
N LEU A 30 16.55 -7.39 -6.41
CA LEU A 30 15.73 -8.60 -6.56
C LEU A 30 16.40 -9.59 -7.52
N PRO A 31 16.82 -10.80 -7.05
CA PRO A 31 17.46 -11.77 -7.90
C PRO A 31 16.52 -12.18 -9.03
N LEU A 32 17.07 -12.32 -10.24
CA LEU A 32 16.42 -12.83 -11.46
C LEU A 32 16.09 -14.32 -11.34
N MET A 33 15.62 -14.78 -10.17
CA MET A 33 15.10 -16.13 -10.05
C MET A 33 13.96 -16.25 -11.05
N PRO A 34 14.01 -17.24 -11.96
CA PRO A 34 12.96 -17.40 -12.92
C PRO A 34 11.68 -17.71 -12.14
N TYR A 35 10.65 -16.90 -12.35
CA TYR A 35 9.30 -17.11 -11.84
C TYR A 35 8.37 -17.01 -13.03
N THR A 36 7.35 -17.85 -13.04
CA THR A 36 6.30 -17.81 -14.05
C THR A 36 4.96 -17.45 -13.41
N ILE A 37 4.09 -16.84 -14.19
CA ILE A 37 2.74 -16.50 -13.75
C ILE A 37 1.83 -17.70 -14.01
N LYS A 38 1.18 -18.22 -12.98
CA LYS A 38 0.26 -19.37 -13.09
C LYS A 38 -0.98 -19.03 -13.90
N ASN A 39 -1.61 -17.90 -13.57
CA ASN A 39 -2.87 -17.48 -14.18
C ASN A 39 -2.86 -15.96 -14.42
N ASN A 40 -2.58 -15.58 -15.67
CA ASN A 40 -2.55 -14.18 -16.07
C ASN A 40 -3.89 -13.46 -15.91
N ARG A 41 -5.02 -14.17 -16.12
CA ARG A 41 -6.36 -13.57 -16.01
C ARG A 41 -6.70 -13.24 -14.57
N ALA A 42 -6.51 -14.19 -13.67
CA ALA A 42 -6.74 -14.00 -12.24
C ALA A 42 -5.83 -12.91 -11.67
N LEU A 43 -4.55 -12.93 -12.03
CA LEU A 43 -3.61 -11.89 -11.63
C LEU A 43 -4.06 -10.49 -12.10
N ARG A 44 -4.49 -10.35 -13.36
CA ARG A 44 -4.95 -9.06 -13.88
C ARG A 44 -6.20 -8.56 -13.14
N GLN A 45 -7.11 -9.44 -12.75
CA GLN A 45 -8.27 -9.06 -11.93
C GLN A 45 -7.85 -8.55 -10.55
N ILE A 46 -6.86 -9.19 -9.91
CA ILE A 46 -6.31 -8.75 -8.64
C ILE A 46 -5.65 -7.37 -8.78
N LEU A 47 -4.84 -7.15 -9.82
CA LEU A 47 -4.19 -5.85 -10.08
C LEU A 47 -5.20 -4.73 -10.33
N TRP A 48 -6.29 -5.01 -11.05
CA TRP A 48 -7.39 -4.05 -11.22
C TRP A 48 -8.09 -3.75 -9.90
N LEU A 49 -8.31 -4.76 -9.07
CA LEU A 49 -8.90 -4.59 -7.76
C LEU A 49 -7.99 -3.74 -6.85
N ASP A 50 -6.68 -3.99 -6.85
CA ASP A 50 -5.70 -3.18 -6.10
C ASP A 50 -5.73 -1.71 -6.56
N PHE A 51 -5.72 -1.47 -7.87
CA PHE A 51 -5.87 -0.12 -8.42
C PHE A 51 -7.18 0.55 -8.00
N ILE A 52 -8.32 -0.13 -8.09
CA ILE A 52 -9.62 0.46 -7.75
C ILE A 52 -9.69 0.75 -6.25
N LEU A 53 -9.34 -0.20 -5.40
CA LEU A 53 -9.39 -0.01 -3.95
C LEU A 53 -8.41 1.06 -3.48
N GLY A 54 -7.16 0.99 -3.92
CA GLY A 54 -6.13 2.00 -3.61
C GLY A 54 -6.48 3.37 -4.18
N GLY A 55 -6.88 3.43 -5.45
CA GLY A 55 -7.25 4.65 -6.15
C GLY A 55 -8.47 5.33 -5.54
N SER A 56 -9.53 4.58 -5.23
CA SER A 56 -10.70 5.11 -4.53
C SER A 56 -10.35 5.61 -3.13
N THR A 57 -9.52 4.88 -2.37
CA THR A 57 -9.06 5.31 -1.05
C THR A 57 -8.26 6.62 -1.14
N ALA A 58 -7.38 6.74 -2.14
CA ALA A 58 -6.59 7.93 -2.39
C ALA A 58 -7.48 9.12 -2.78
N LEU A 59 -8.39 8.93 -3.73
CA LEU A 59 -9.30 9.99 -4.18
C LEU A 59 -10.19 10.48 -3.04
N VAL A 60 -10.80 9.56 -2.28
CA VAL A 60 -11.64 9.91 -1.14
C VAL A 60 -10.83 10.69 -0.11
N GLY A 61 -9.64 10.23 0.26
CA GLY A 61 -8.85 10.94 1.27
C GLY A 61 -8.26 12.27 0.79
N ILE A 62 -8.01 12.46 -0.51
CA ILE A 62 -7.61 13.77 -1.05
C ILE A 62 -8.80 14.74 -1.07
N LEU A 63 -9.94 14.33 -1.63
CA LEU A 63 -11.11 15.18 -1.82
C LEU A 63 -11.84 15.50 -0.52
N PHE A 64 -11.82 14.57 0.45
CA PHE A 64 -12.57 14.67 1.71
C PHE A 64 -11.64 14.69 2.93
N SER A 65 -10.39 15.14 2.79
CA SER A 65 -9.40 15.14 3.90
C SER A 65 -9.89 15.88 5.15
N GLU A 66 -10.54 17.04 5.00
CA GLU A 66 -11.09 17.82 6.11
C GLU A 66 -12.21 17.08 6.86
N PRO A 67 -13.33 16.68 6.23
CA PRO A 67 -14.40 15.99 6.94
C PRO A 67 -13.94 14.62 7.50
N LEU A 68 -12.99 13.95 6.85
CA LEU A 68 -12.42 12.70 7.35
C LEU A 68 -11.57 12.88 8.60
N THR A 69 -11.03 14.07 8.85
CA THR A 69 -10.22 14.35 10.05
C THR A 69 -11.03 14.11 11.31
N GLY A 70 -12.24 14.70 11.39
CA GLY A 70 -13.15 14.49 12.52
C GLY A 70 -13.74 13.07 12.55
N PHE A 71 -14.06 12.51 11.39
CA PHE A 71 -14.67 11.19 11.30
C PHE A 71 -13.73 10.05 11.69
N LEU A 72 -12.46 10.10 11.27
CA LEU A 72 -11.45 9.05 11.52
C LEU A 72 -10.61 9.32 12.78
N GLY A 73 -10.55 10.56 13.25
CA GLY A 73 -9.70 10.96 14.38
C GLY A 73 -8.21 11.01 14.03
N PHE A 74 -7.87 11.23 12.76
CA PHE A 74 -6.50 11.46 12.29
C PHE A 74 -6.31 12.92 11.91
N SER A 75 -5.07 13.41 11.87
CA SER A 75 -4.79 14.75 11.35
C SER A 75 -5.06 14.80 9.83
N GLN A 76 -5.55 15.93 9.33
CA GLN A 76 -5.79 16.14 7.89
C GLN A 76 -4.51 15.86 7.08
N GLN A 77 -3.37 16.29 7.60
CA GLN A 77 -2.08 16.10 6.95
C GLN A 77 -1.68 14.63 6.88
N PHE A 78 -1.98 13.84 7.90
CA PHE A 78 -1.81 12.39 7.88
C PHE A 78 -2.66 11.75 6.78
N ILE A 79 -3.95 12.11 6.71
CA ILE A 79 -4.88 11.59 5.70
C ILE A 79 -4.37 11.90 4.29
N LEU A 80 -4.02 13.16 4.02
CA LEU A 80 -3.47 13.58 2.73
C LEU A 80 -2.20 12.83 2.37
N THR A 81 -1.27 12.69 3.31
CA THR A 81 0.01 11.99 3.06
C THR A 81 -0.23 10.53 2.69
N VAL A 82 -1.06 9.82 3.46
CA VAL A 82 -1.44 8.43 3.18
C VAL A 82 -2.11 8.33 1.82
N SER A 83 -3.09 9.20 1.53
CA SER A 83 -3.81 9.18 0.25
C SER A 83 -2.93 9.45 -0.96
N ILE A 84 -1.97 10.37 -0.87
CA ILE A 84 -1.02 10.62 -1.96
C ILE A 84 -0.16 9.37 -2.21
N ILE A 85 0.37 8.76 -1.15
CA ILE A 85 1.20 7.54 -1.25
C ILE A 85 0.38 6.40 -1.85
N THR A 86 -0.83 6.15 -1.33
CA THR A 86 -1.74 5.12 -1.86
C THR A 86 -2.12 5.41 -3.32
N GLY A 87 -2.31 6.68 -3.69
CA GLY A 87 -2.63 7.06 -5.06
C GLY A 87 -1.48 6.77 -6.04
N LEU A 88 -0.25 7.17 -5.69
CA LEU A 88 0.95 6.85 -6.47
C LEU A 88 1.14 5.34 -6.59
N TYR A 89 0.89 4.60 -5.51
CA TYR A 89 0.93 3.15 -5.49
C TYR A 89 -0.11 2.51 -6.42
N ALA A 90 -1.35 2.98 -6.37
CA ALA A 90 -2.44 2.50 -7.23
C ALA A 90 -2.10 2.69 -8.72
N LEU A 91 -1.44 3.79 -9.09
CA LEU A 91 -0.97 3.99 -10.47
C LEU A 91 0.06 2.93 -10.92
N LEU A 92 0.87 2.40 -9.99
CA LEU A 92 1.79 1.30 -10.28
C LEU A 92 1.03 -0.01 -10.53
N ALA A 93 0.01 -0.31 -9.73
CA ALA A 93 -0.89 -1.44 -9.95
C ALA A 93 -1.63 -1.31 -11.30
N LEU A 94 -2.14 -0.13 -11.64
CA LEU A 94 -2.76 0.16 -12.94
C LEU A 94 -1.78 -0.07 -14.09
N ARG A 95 -0.55 0.45 -13.97
CA ARG A 95 0.48 0.24 -14.99
C ARG A 95 0.71 -1.24 -15.26
N LEU A 96 0.79 -2.07 -14.21
CA LEU A 96 0.92 -3.53 -14.36
C LEU A 96 -0.35 -4.14 -14.97
N ALA A 97 -1.54 -3.71 -14.54
CA ALA A 97 -2.81 -4.19 -15.06
C ALA A 97 -3.02 -3.88 -16.55
N LEU A 98 -2.37 -2.83 -17.08
CA LEU A 98 -2.41 -2.42 -18.49
C LEU A 98 -1.32 -3.08 -19.36
N GLN A 99 -0.32 -3.73 -18.78
CA GLN A 99 0.73 -4.40 -19.57
C GLN A 99 0.16 -5.54 -20.41
N THR A 100 0.61 -5.66 -21.66
CA THR A 100 0.30 -6.80 -22.53
C THR A 100 0.89 -8.09 -21.94
N VAL A 101 2.17 -8.04 -21.54
CA VAL A 101 2.86 -9.10 -20.79
C VAL A 101 3.24 -8.54 -19.42
N ILE A 102 2.70 -9.13 -18.35
CA ILE A 102 2.94 -8.66 -16.98
C ILE A 102 4.39 -8.94 -16.59
N SER A 103 5.11 -7.89 -16.21
CA SER A 103 6.49 -8.02 -15.73
C SER A 103 6.53 -8.65 -14.35
N VAL A 104 7.10 -9.86 -14.27
CA VAL A 104 7.30 -10.61 -13.02
C VAL A 104 8.13 -9.82 -12.01
N ARG A 105 9.15 -9.08 -12.46
CA ARG A 105 9.98 -8.25 -11.57
C ARG A 105 9.17 -7.12 -10.94
N MET A 106 8.36 -6.43 -11.73
CA MET A 106 7.50 -5.35 -11.24
C MET A 106 6.40 -5.88 -10.32
N LEU A 107 5.83 -7.05 -10.64
CA LEU A 107 4.87 -7.72 -9.77
C LEU A 107 5.48 -8.08 -8.41
N ARG A 108 6.72 -8.58 -8.36
CA ARG A 108 7.40 -8.87 -7.09
C ARG A 108 7.67 -7.61 -6.26
N LEU A 109 8.02 -6.51 -6.92
CA LEU A 109 8.15 -5.20 -6.25
C LEU A 109 6.81 -4.74 -5.67
N LEU A 110 5.72 -4.88 -6.43
CA LEU A 110 4.36 -4.59 -5.97
C LEU A 110 3.99 -5.43 -4.74
N ILE A 111 4.17 -6.75 -4.79
CA ILE A 111 3.92 -7.66 -3.67
C ILE A 111 4.72 -7.24 -2.42
N LEU A 112 6.00 -6.95 -2.59
CA LEU A 112 6.87 -6.53 -1.49
C LEU A 112 6.42 -5.18 -0.89
N ALA A 113 6.03 -4.24 -1.73
CA ALA A 113 5.48 -2.96 -1.31
C ALA A 113 4.15 -3.14 -0.55
N ASN A 114 3.25 -4.01 -1.01
CA ASN A 114 2.03 -4.39 -0.28
C ASN A 114 2.37 -4.98 1.10
N TRP A 115 3.34 -5.90 1.19
CA TRP A 115 3.77 -6.45 2.48
C TRP A 115 4.32 -5.39 3.45
N ILE A 116 5.18 -4.51 2.94
CA ILE A 116 5.72 -3.41 3.75
C ILE A 116 4.60 -2.50 4.19
N TRP A 117 3.72 -2.09 3.28
CA TRP A 117 2.59 -1.24 3.63
C TRP A 117 1.70 -1.89 4.68
N ALA A 118 1.41 -3.19 4.59
CA ALA A 118 0.68 -3.92 5.62
C ALA A 118 1.38 -3.85 6.99
N LEU A 119 2.71 -4.00 7.05
CA LEU A 119 3.48 -3.82 8.29
C LEU A 119 3.42 -2.38 8.82
N ILE A 120 3.49 -1.38 7.93
CA ILE A 120 3.33 0.03 8.29
C ILE A 120 1.93 0.27 8.85
N SER A 121 0.88 -0.26 8.22
CA SER A 121 -0.51 -0.15 8.67
C SER A 121 -0.73 -0.84 10.02
N ILE A 122 -0.04 -1.95 10.30
CA ILE A 122 -0.02 -2.57 11.65
C ILE A 122 0.62 -1.61 12.66
N GLY A 123 1.79 -1.04 12.33
CA GLY A 123 2.44 -0.05 13.19
C GLY A 123 1.52 1.16 13.47
N LEU A 124 0.88 1.68 12.43
CA LEU A 124 -0.10 2.76 12.52
C LEU A 124 -1.28 2.40 13.41
N LEU A 125 -1.81 1.18 13.27
CA LEU A 125 -2.87 0.68 14.13
C LEU A 125 -2.43 0.77 15.59
N PHE A 126 -1.25 0.31 15.97
CA PHE A 126 -0.76 0.42 17.35
C PHE A 126 -0.54 1.86 17.82
N PHE A 127 0.06 2.72 16.98
CA PHE A 127 0.35 4.11 17.34
C PHE A 127 -0.89 4.98 17.49
N TYR A 128 -1.90 4.75 16.63
CA TYR A 128 -3.11 5.56 16.58
C TYR A 128 -4.35 4.86 17.15
N PHE A 129 -4.24 3.64 17.69
CA PHE A 129 -5.39 2.92 18.25
C PHE A 129 -6.14 3.72 19.32
N LYS A 130 -5.41 4.32 20.26
CA LYS A 130 -6.00 5.09 21.36
C LYS A 130 -6.67 6.40 20.89
N PRO A 131 -5.99 7.25 20.09
CA PRO A 131 -6.59 8.51 19.64
C PRO A 131 -7.64 8.37 18.51
N ALA A 132 -7.64 7.27 17.76
CA ALA A 132 -8.57 7.10 16.64
C ALA A 132 -10.02 6.89 17.09
N THR A 133 -10.95 7.40 16.29
CA THR A 133 -12.38 7.08 16.43
C THR A 133 -12.64 5.61 16.08
N ILE A 134 -13.85 5.10 16.36
CA ILE A 134 -14.24 3.74 15.95
C ILE A 134 -14.09 3.56 14.43
N PRO A 135 -14.59 4.48 13.56
CA PRO A 135 -14.34 4.42 12.13
C PRO A 135 -12.86 4.42 11.76
N GLY A 136 -12.02 5.23 12.42
CA GLY A 136 -10.57 5.25 12.18
C GLY A 136 -9.89 3.93 12.49
N LYS A 137 -10.29 3.25 13.58
CA LYS A 137 -9.78 1.91 13.93
C LYS A 137 -10.17 0.89 12.88
N ILE A 138 -11.45 0.88 12.47
CA ILE A 138 -11.95 -0.02 11.43
C ILE A 138 -11.18 0.21 10.13
N PHE A 139 -10.96 1.47 9.75
CA PHE A 139 -10.18 1.83 8.57
C PHE A 139 -8.75 1.27 8.61
N LEU A 140 -8.04 1.43 9.73
CA LEU A 140 -6.67 0.89 9.87
C LEU A 140 -6.65 -0.66 9.84
N ILE A 141 -7.62 -1.31 10.46
CA ILE A 141 -7.74 -2.79 10.41
C ILE A 141 -8.01 -3.24 8.96
N LEU A 142 -8.95 -2.60 8.27
CA LEU A 142 -9.26 -2.91 6.88
C LEU A 142 -8.06 -2.70 5.97
N GLN A 143 -7.24 -1.66 6.18
CA GLN A 143 -6.00 -1.51 5.43
C GLN A 143 -5.06 -2.71 5.58
N VAL A 144 -4.86 -3.20 6.81
CA VAL A 144 -4.00 -4.37 7.05
C VAL A 144 -4.54 -5.60 6.32
N LEU A 145 -5.84 -5.85 6.44
CA LEU A 145 -6.49 -7.03 5.84
C LEU A 145 -6.50 -6.98 4.32
N VAL A 146 -6.89 -5.83 3.74
CA VAL A 146 -6.99 -5.66 2.29
C VAL A 146 -5.60 -5.72 1.66
N VAL A 147 -4.65 -4.94 2.15
CA VAL A 147 -3.32 -4.84 1.54
C VAL A 147 -2.51 -6.12 1.76
N GLY A 148 -2.57 -6.71 2.96
CA GLY A 148 -1.95 -8.01 3.23
C GLY A 148 -2.61 -9.14 2.43
N GLY A 149 -3.93 -9.11 2.27
CA GLY A 149 -4.68 -10.05 1.44
C GLY A 149 -4.27 -9.97 -0.04
N LEU A 150 -4.18 -8.76 -0.59
CA LEU A 150 -3.71 -8.52 -1.96
C LEU A 150 -2.31 -9.09 -2.16
N ALA A 151 -1.36 -8.76 -1.26
CA ALA A 151 0.01 -9.29 -1.31
C ALA A 151 0.03 -10.83 -1.35
N TRP A 152 -0.82 -11.47 -0.55
CA TRP A 152 -0.94 -12.92 -0.51
C TRP A 152 -1.52 -13.51 -1.80
N PHE A 153 -2.62 -12.92 -2.32
CA PHE A 153 -3.25 -13.38 -3.56
C PHE A 153 -2.34 -13.22 -4.77
N GLU A 154 -1.61 -12.11 -4.87
CA GLU A 154 -0.62 -11.84 -5.91
C GLU A 154 0.53 -12.85 -5.84
N ASN A 155 1.07 -13.09 -4.64
CA ASN A 155 2.16 -14.05 -4.44
C ASN A 155 1.73 -15.49 -4.82
N LYS A 156 0.48 -15.87 -4.59
CA LYS A 156 -0.06 -17.18 -4.99
C LYS A 156 -0.02 -17.41 -6.51
N GLN A 157 -0.04 -16.34 -7.31
CA GLN A 157 0.05 -16.40 -8.76
C GLN A 157 1.48 -16.60 -9.28
N LEU A 158 2.49 -16.41 -8.43
CA LEU A 158 3.88 -16.73 -8.78
C LEU A 158 4.12 -18.23 -8.64
N LYS A 159 4.82 -18.80 -9.63
CA LYS A 159 5.30 -20.18 -9.61
C LYS A 159 6.81 -20.21 -9.78
N HIS A 160 7.48 -21.02 -8.97
CA HIS A 160 8.86 -21.37 -9.25
C HIS A 160 8.91 -22.40 -10.39
N PRO A 161 9.86 -22.28 -11.33
CA PRO A 161 9.97 -23.15 -12.50
C PRO A 161 10.32 -24.59 -12.17
N VAL A 162 10.72 -24.87 -10.92
CA VAL A 162 11.09 -26.21 -10.44
C VAL A 162 10.02 -26.80 -9.49
N SER A 163 8.81 -26.22 -9.44
CA SER A 163 7.69 -26.68 -8.60
C SER A 163 6.48 -27.14 -9.40
#